data_AF-A0A8T0C7Y8-F1
#
_entry.id   AF-A0A8T0C7Y8-F1
#
_cell.length_a   1.000
_cell.length_b   1.000
_cell.length_c   1.000
_cell.angle_alpha   90.00
_cell.angle_beta   90.00
_cell.angle_gamma   90.00
#
_symmetry.space_group_name_H-M   'P 1'
#
loop_
_entity.id
_entity.type
_entity.pdbx_description
1 polymer ?
#
loop_
_entity_poly.entity_id
_entity_poly.type
_entity_poly.pdbx_seq_one_letter_code
_entity_poly.pdbx_strand_id
1 'polypeptide(L)'
;MFATLYEGKEGQLGENGEPVWWLNLKCDPDEALLLRDKYAAIVPGYHMNKRLWNTIVLDGSIPEEEIKRMIDDSYQIVVDNLPSAQRAELDRLTQS
;
A
#
# COMPACT_ATOMS: atom_id res chain seq x y z
N MET A 1 -3.20 8.93 7.08
CA MET A 1 -3.51 7.54 6.69
C MET A 1 -2.49 7.11 5.65
N PHE A 2 -1.78 6.01 5.89
CA PHE A 2 -0.76 5.46 4.99
C PHE A 2 -1.21 4.16 4.31
N ALA A 3 -2.12 3.39 4.92
CA ALA A 3 -2.65 2.17 4.34
C ALA A 3 -4.13 1.99 4.65
N THR A 4 -4.83 1.24 3.81
CA THR A 4 -6.17 0.70 4.08
C THR A 4 -6.25 -0.74 3.59
N LEU A 5 -6.87 -1.62 4.37
CA LEU A 5 -7.14 -3.01 4.01
C LEU A 5 -8.66 -3.20 3.93
N TYR A 6 -9.14 -3.82 2.86
CA TYR A 6 -10.56 -4.14 2.69
C TYR A 6 -10.73 -5.41 1.85
N GLU A 7 -11.89 -6.04 1.97
CA GLU A 7 -12.25 -7.19 1.14
C GLU A 7 -12.47 -6.74 -0.31
N GLY A 8 -11.91 -7.49 -1.26
CA GLY A 8 -12.04 -7.23 -2.69
C GLY A 8 -13.49 -7.34 -3.19
N LYS A 9 -13.69 -7.08 -4.48
CA LYS A 9 -15.03 -7.15 -5.07
C LYS A 9 -15.62 -8.56 -4.97
N GLU A 10 -16.93 -8.61 -4.73
CA GLU A 10 -17.75 -9.82 -4.73
C GLU A 10 -17.47 -10.65 -5.99
N GLY A 11 -17.02 -11.90 -5.83
CA GLY A 11 -16.65 -12.82 -6.91
C GLY A 11 -15.15 -12.99 -7.18
N GLN A 12 -14.26 -12.21 -6.56
CA GLN A 12 -12.83 -12.53 -6.50
C GLN A 12 -12.55 -13.33 -5.23
N LEU A 13 -12.65 -14.65 -5.37
CA LEU A 13 -12.29 -15.59 -4.31
C LEU A 13 -10.87 -16.12 -4.55
N GLY A 14 -10.12 -16.29 -3.47
CA GLY A 14 -8.86 -17.02 -3.48
C GLY A 14 -9.11 -18.50 -3.81
N GLU A 15 -8.03 -19.26 -3.99
CA GLU A 15 -8.09 -20.67 -4.40
C GLU A 15 -8.98 -21.54 -3.49
N ASN A 16 -9.15 -21.15 -2.22
CA ASN A 16 -9.93 -21.85 -1.21
C ASN A 16 -11.37 -21.33 -1.05
N GLY A 17 -11.82 -20.40 -1.90
CA GLY A 17 -13.13 -19.77 -1.75
C GLY A 17 -13.16 -18.65 -0.69
N GLU A 18 -12.01 -18.23 -0.18
CA GLU A 18 -11.87 -17.12 0.78
C GLU A 18 -11.84 -15.75 0.07
N PRO A 19 -12.26 -14.66 0.74
CA PRO A 19 -12.20 -13.34 0.13
C PRO A 19 -10.74 -12.93 -0.15
N VAL A 20 -10.49 -12.38 -1.34
CA VAL A 20 -9.19 -11.78 -1.66
C VAL A 20 -9.11 -10.39 -1.05
N TRP A 21 -8.08 -10.14 -0.26
CA TRP A 21 -7.87 -8.86 0.40
C TRP A 21 -7.17 -7.86 -0.50
N TRP A 22 -7.59 -6.60 -0.43
CA TRP A 22 -7.04 -5.50 -1.21
C TRP A 22 -6.39 -4.49 -0.26
N LEU A 23 -5.10 -4.22 -0.50
CA LEU A 23 -4.30 -3.29 0.29
C LEU A 23 -4.02 -2.03 -0.52
N ASN A 24 -4.51 -0.88 -0.06
CA ASN A 24 -4.24 0.41 -0.69
C ASN A 24 -3.07 1.09 0.02
N LEU A 25 -2.04 1.48 -0.73
CA LEU A 25 -0.85 2.15 -0.23
C LEU A 25 -0.60 3.43 -1.00
N LYS A 26 -0.06 4.44 -0.31
CA LYS A 26 0.55 5.58 -0.99
C LYS A 26 1.82 5.14 -1.70
N CYS A 27 2.10 5.78 -2.83
CA CYS A 27 3.29 5.50 -3.60
C CYS A 27 3.73 6.78 -4.32
N ASP A 28 5.02 6.88 -4.60
CA ASP A 28 5.53 7.90 -5.51
C ASP A 28 4.89 7.71 -6.90
N PRO A 29 4.50 8.78 -7.62
CA PRO A 29 3.84 8.63 -8.92
C PRO A 29 4.64 7.83 -9.97
N ASP A 30 5.96 7.95 -9.99
CA ASP A 30 6.80 7.28 -10.99
C ASP A 30 6.98 5.81 -10.63
N GLU A 31 7.22 5.52 -9.34
CA GLU A 31 7.25 4.15 -8.83
C GLU A 31 5.89 3.45 -9.00
N ALA A 32 4.80 4.18 -8.81
CA ALA A 32 3.46 3.61 -8.95
C ALA A 32 3.22 3.08 -10.36
N LEU A 33 3.76 3.72 -11.40
CA LEU A 33 3.68 3.26 -12.78
C LEU A 33 4.54 2.01 -13.01
N LEU A 34 5.77 2.00 -12.49
CA LEU A 34 6.68 0.85 -12.60
C LEU A 34 6.11 -0.39 -11.93
N LEU A 35 5.53 -0.25 -10.74
CA LEU A 35 4.93 -1.35 -9.99
C LEU A 35 3.70 -1.95 -10.71
N ARG A 36 2.88 -1.10 -11.34
CA ARG A 36 1.72 -1.54 -12.15
C ARG A 36 2.14 -2.27 -13.43
N ASP A 37 3.25 -1.87 -14.03
CA ASP A 37 3.80 -2.55 -15.21
C ASP A 37 4.42 -3.91 -14.83
N LYS A 38 5.08 -3.97 -13.67
CA LYS A 38 5.74 -5.18 -13.16
C LYS A 38 4.76 -6.23 -12.63
N TYR A 39 3.68 -5.83 -11.98
CA TYR A 39 2.76 -6.74 -11.30
C TYR A 39 1.31 -6.52 -11.72
N ALA A 40 0.70 -7.54 -12.35
CA ALA A 40 -0.72 -7.51 -12.73
C ALA A 40 -1.67 -7.36 -11.52
N ALA A 41 -1.24 -7.80 -10.34
CA ALA A 41 -1.97 -7.66 -9.08
C ALA A 41 -1.90 -6.23 -8.48
N ILE A 42 -1.20 -5.28 -9.12
CA ILE A 42 -1.16 -3.88 -8.70
C ILE A 42 -1.99 -3.04 -9.67
N VAL A 43 -3.08 -2.48 -9.15
CA VAL A 43 -4.01 -1.65 -9.93
C VAL A 43 -4.04 -0.21 -9.39
N PRO A 44 -4.46 0.77 -10.21
CA PRO A 44 -4.60 2.14 -9.73
C PRO A 44 -5.55 2.23 -8.52
N GLY A 45 -5.18 3.04 -7.53
CA GLY A 45 -5.89 3.15 -6.25
C GLY A 45 -7.41 3.19 -6.39
N TYR A 46 -8.09 2.15 -5.91
CA TYR A 46 -9.55 2.09 -5.89
C TYR A 46 -10.07 3.13 -4.88
N HIS A 47 -11.05 3.95 -5.28
CA HIS A 47 -11.63 5.06 -4.50
C HIS A 47 -10.67 6.20 -4.11
N MET A 48 -9.38 6.14 -4.49
CA MET A 48 -8.35 7.11 -4.12
C MET A 48 -7.78 7.85 -5.34
N ASN A 49 -6.89 8.82 -5.10
CA ASN A 49 -6.16 9.49 -6.19
C ASN A 49 -5.22 8.48 -6.87
N LYS A 50 -5.61 8.02 -8.05
CA LYS A 50 -4.91 7.03 -8.87
C LYS A 50 -3.47 7.41 -9.25
N ARG A 51 -3.05 8.66 -9.07
CA ARG A 51 -1.64 9.06 -9.27
C ARG A 51 -0.77 8.79 -8.05
N LEU A 52 -1.34 8.76 -6.85
CA LEU A 52 -0.60 8.72 -5.58
C LEU A 52 -0.86 7.43 -4.79
N TRP A 53 -1.76 6.58 -5.27
CA TRP A 53 -2.20 5.37 -4.58
C TRP A 53 -2.21 4.17 -5.51
N ASN A 54 -1.73 3.05 -4.98
CA ASN A 54 -1.79 1.73 -5.59
C ASN A 54 -2.64 0.81 -4.72
N THR A 55 -3.50 0.04 -5.35
CA THR A 55 -4.20 -1.08 -4.71
C THR A 55 -3.51 -2.38 -5.11
N ILE A 56 -3.04 -3.10 -4.11
CA ILE A 56 -2.38 -4.39 -4.21
C ILE A 56 -3.43 -5.46 -3.91
N VAL A 57 -3.64 -6.36 -4.86
CA VAL A 57 -4.47 -7.56 -4.68
C VAL A 57 -3.60 -8.63 -4.00
N LEU A 58 -3.99 -9.06 -2.80
CA LEU A 58 -3.26 -10.05 -2.01
C LEU A 58 -3.64 -11.47 -2.43
N ASP A 59 -3.31 -11.83 -3.67
CA ASP A 59 -3.58 -13.14 -4.29
C ASP A 59 -2.38 -14.09 -4.25
N GLY A 60 -1.28 -13.69 -3.62
CA GLY A 60 -0.04 -14.46 -3.52
C GLY A 60 0.91 -14.31 -4.72
N SER A 61 0.57 -13.52 -5.75
CA SER A 61 1.41 -13.31 -6.92
C SER A 61 2.60 -12.36 -6.68
N ILE A 62 2.56 -11.57 -5.60
CA ILE A 62 3.60 -10.62 -5.22
C ILE A 62 4.36 -11.16 -4.00
N PRO A 63 5.71 -11.22 -4.02
CA PRO A 63 6.49 -11.64 -2.88
C PRO A 63 6.20 -10.81 -1.62
N GLU A 64 6.11 -11.47 -0.47
CA GLU A 64 5.82 -10.81 0.81
C GLU A 64 6.78 -9.66 1.14
N GLU A 65 8.08 -9.85 0.87
CA GLU A 65 9.10 -8.81 1.10
C GLU A 65 8.91 -7.58 0.21
N GLU A 66 8.36 -7.76 -1.01
CA GLU A 66 8.03 -6.64 -1.88
C GLU A 66 6.84 -5.85 -1.28
N ILE A 67 5.83 -6.55 -0.76
CA ILE A 67 4.67 -5.93 -0.11
C ILE A 67 5.10 -5.17 1.14
N LYS A 68 5.97 -5.75 1.97
CA LYS A 68 6.54 -5.07 3.16
C LYS A 68 7.27 -3.80 2.78
N ARG A 69 8.13 -3.84 1.75
CA ARG A 69 8.81 -2.64 1.25
C ARG A 69 7.82 -1.55 0.83
N MET A 70 6.77 -1.90 0.07
CA MET A 70 5.75 -0.92 -0.33
C MET A 70 5.01 -0.31 0.87
N ILE A 71 4.81 -1.09 1.95
CA ILE A 71 4.21 -0.59 3.20
C ILE A 71 5.13 0.43 3.86
N ASP A 72 6.42 0.12 3.95
CA ASP A 72 7.45 1.01 4.51
C ASP A 72 7.54 2.31 3.71
N ASP A 73 7.58 2.24 2.38
CA ASP A 73 7.62 3.40 1.49
C ASP A 73 6.37 4.29 1.67
N SER A 74 5.18 3.67 1.74
CA SER A 74 3.93 4.37 1.99
C SER A 74 3.90 5.10 3.34
N TYR A 75 4.43 4.43 4.39
CA TYR A 75 4.57 5.02 5.71
C TYR A 75 5.54 6.20 5.67
N GLN A 76 6.70 6.04 5.03
CA GLN A 76 7.72 7.08 4.91
C GLN A 76 7.18 8.32 4.20
N ILE A 77 6.42 8.16 3.11
CA ILE A 77 5.74 9.27 2.41
C ILE A 77 4.82 10.04 3.37
N VAL A 78 4.09 9.35 4.26
CA VAL A 78 3.23 10.03 5.23
C VAL A 78 4.04 10.76 6.28
N VAL A 79 5.06 10.10 6.85
CA VAL A 79 5.97 10.70 7.84
C VAL A 79 6.65 11.94 7.27
N ASP A 80 7.04 11.90 6.00
CA ASP A 80 7.69 13.02 5.32
C ASP A 80 6.80 14.24 5.13
N ASN A 81 5.49 14.04 5.12
CA ASN A 81 4.51 15.11 5.06
C ASN A 81 4.02 15.57 6.44
N LEU A 82 4.50 14.99 7.54
CA LEU A 82 4.13 15.44 8.88
C LEU A 82 4.84 16.75 9.26
N PRO A 83 4.14 17.67 9.97
CA PRO A 83 4.76 18.80 10.67
C PRO A 83 5.95 18.35 11.53
N SER A 84 6.97 19.19 11.62
CA SER A 84 8.21 18.90 12.37
C SER A 84 7.95 18.50 13.82
N ALA A 85 6.97 19.13 14.48
CA ALA A 85 6.58 18.79 15.85
C ALA A 85 6.02 17.36 15.99
N GLN A 86 5.22 16.90 15.02
CA GLN A 86 4.64 15.55 15.04
C GLN A 86 5.69 14.49 14.72
N ARG A 87 6.64 14.81 13.83
CA ARG A 87 7.76 13.93 13.50
C ARG A 87 8.72 13.73 14.67
N ALA A 88 9.07 14.82 15.36
CA ALA A 88 9.93 14.77 16.55
C ALA A 88 9.29 14.00 17.72
N GLU A 89 7.97 13.89 17.76
CA GLU A 89 7.27 13.02 18.73
C GLU A 89 7.38 11.55 18.32
N LEU A 90 7.17 11.24 17.05
CA LEU A 90 7.30 9.89 16.51
C LEU A 90 8.72 9.33 16.69
N ASP A 91 9.75 10.16 16.47
CA ASP A 91 11.15 9.79 16.69
C ASP A 91 11.43 9.45 18.16
N ARG A 92 10.75 10.12 19.10
CA ARG A 92 10.88 9.83 20.54
C ARG A 92 10.22 8.51 20.92
N LEU A 93 9.07 8.18 20.34
CA LEU A 93 8.34 6.93 20.61
C LEU A 93 9.01 5.69 20.01
N THR A 94 9.80 5.86 18.95
CA THR A 94 10.48 4.75 18.25
C THR A 94 11.87 4.45 18.81
N GLN A 95 12.42 5.33 19.64
CA GLN A 95 13.74 5.17 20.29
C GLN A 95 13.68 4.64 21.74
N SER A 96 12.48 4.29 22.24
CA SER A 96 12.27 3.70 23.58
C SER A 96 11.94 2.21 23.50
#